data_AF-A0ABD1WKC3-F1
#
_entry.id   AF-A0ABD1WKC3-F1
#
_cell.length_a   1.000
_cell.length_b   1.000
_cell.length_c   1.000
_cell.angle_alpha   90.00
_cell.angle_beta   90.00
_cell.angle_gamma   90.00
#
_symmetry.space_group_name_H-M   'P 1'
#
loop_
_entity.id
_entity.type
_entity.pdbx_description
1 polymer ?
#
loop_
_entity_poly.entity_id
_entity_poly.type
_entity_poly.pdbx_seq_one_letter_code
_entity_poly.pdbx_strand_id
1 'polypeptide(L)'
;MQGVVAALGYAAKAGVAFQQGLIRSHYVGRTFIEPSQKIRDFGVKLKLSPVRAVLEGKRVVVVDDSIVRGTTSSKIVRLIKEARAKEVHMRIASPPIIGSCYYGVDTPSSEELISNRMNVEEIREFIGSDSLAFLPLDSLKKLLGNESSNFCYACFFGKYPIEPKGKVKRVGDFLDDGLSGSMESIDGGWLQGTRNQKGVVNRTLNNFSK
;
A
#
# COMPACT_ATOMS: atom_id res chain seq x y z
N MET A 1 -1.81 -3.24 -16.53
CA MET A 1 -2.23 -3.41 -15.13
C MET A 1 -1.33 -4.50 -14.58
N GLN A 2 -0.57 -4.25 -13.52
CA GLN A 2 0.47 -5.20 -13.05
C GLN A 2 -0.14 -6.47 -12.42
N GLY A 3 -1.42 -6.45 -12.02
CA GLY A 3 -2.12 -7.60 -11.43
C GLY A 3 -2.58 -8.72 -12.37
N VAL A 4 -2.36 -8.66 -13.69
CA VAL A 4 -2.93 -9.65 -14.64
C VAL A 4 -2.42 -11.07 -14.38
N VAL A 5 -1.12 -11.24 -14.15
CA VAL A 5 -0.52 -12.58 -13.90
C VAL A 5 -1.04 -13.18 -12.60
N ALA A 6 -1.10 -12.37 -11.53
CA ALA A 6 -1.67 -12.80 -10.26
C ALA A 6 -3.16 -13.13 -10.39
N ALA A 7 -3.91 -12.36 -11.19
CA ALA A 7 -5.33 -12.62 -11.47
C ALA A 7 -5.55 -13.94 -12.21
N LEU A 8 -4.69 -14.28 -13.18
CA LEU A 8 -4.74 -15.58 -13.87
C LEU A 8 -4.52 -16.73 -12.89
N GLY A 9 -3.52 -16.63 -12.01
CA GLY A 9 -3.27 -17.63 -10.97
C GLY A 9 -4.43 -17.77 -9.98
N TYR A 10 -5.00 -16.64 -9.55
CA TYR A 10 -6.18 -16.62 -8.69
C TYR A 10 -7.37 -17.30 -9.36
N ALA A 11 -7.67 -16.95 -10.62
CA ALA A 11 -8.76 -17.50 -11.40
C ALA A 11 -8.62 -19.02 -11.58
N ALA A 12 -7.42 -19.49 -11.92
CA ALA A 12 -7.11 -20.91 -12.05
C ALA A 12 -7.33 -21.67 -10.74
N LYS A 13 -6.88 -21.12 -9.60
CA LYS A 13 -7.07 -21.77 -8.29
C LYS A 13 -8.52 -21.72 -7.80
N ALA A 14 -9.24 -20.64 -8.08
CA ALA A 14 -10.62 -20.44 -7.68
C ALA A 14 -11.62 -21.16 -8.59
N GLY A 15 -11.19 -21.70 -9.73
CA GLY A 15 -12.07 -22.37 -10.69
C GLY A 15 -13.06 -21.42 -11.39
N VAL A 16 -12.69 -20.14 -11.53
CA VAL A 16 -13.52 -19.12 -12.19
C VAL A 16 -12.81 -18.60 -13.43
N ALA A 17 -13.57 -18.25 -14.47
CA ALA A 17 -12.99 -17.71 -15.69
C ALA A 17 -12.38 -16.32 -15.46
N PHE A 18 -11.12 -16.14 -15.85
CA PHE A 18 -10.53 -14.81 -15.96
C PHE A 18 -11.21 -14.02 -17.09
N GLN A 19 -11.48 -12.74 -16.86
CA GLN A 19 -12.03 -11.83 -17.85
C GLN A 19 -11.35 -10.47 -17.71
N GLN A 20 -11.07 -9.82 -18.84
CA GLN A 20 -10.50 -8.48 -18.86
C GLN A 20 -11.59 -7.43 -18.58
N GLY A 21 -11.91 -7.21 -17.30
CA GLY A 21 -12.95 -6.26 -16.87
C GLY A 21 -12.53 -4.78 -16.90
N LEU A 22 -11.22 -4.51 -16.95
CA LEU A 22 -10.64 -3.17 -17.03
C LEU A 22 -9.61 -3.13 -18.15
N ILE A 23 -9.73 -2.14 -19.03
CA ILE A 23 -8.78 -1.91 -20.13
C ILE A 23 -7.90 -0.72 -19.76
N ARG A 24 -6.58 -0.89 -19.87
CA ARG A 24 -5.64 0.22 -19.67
C ARG A 24 -5.58 1.05 -20.95
N SER A 25 -5.81 2.35 -20.84
CA SER A 25 -5.55 3.27 -21.95
C SER A 25 -4.05 3.35 -22.24
N HIS A 26 -3.69 3.22 -23.52
CA HIS A 26 -2.32 3.38 -24.01
C HIS A 26 -2.00 4.85 -24.33
N TYR A 27 -3.01 5.72 -24.43
CA TYR A 27 -2.88 7.13 -24.77
C TYR A 27 -3.09 7.96 -23.51
N VAL A 28 -2.03 8.06 -22.71
CA VAL A 28 -2.04 8.91 -21.51
C VAL A 28 -1.38 10.23 -21.86
N GLY A 29 -2.17 11.18 -22.34
CA GLY A 29 -1.73 12.57 -22.49
C GLY A 29 -1.71 13.31 -21.16
N ARG A 30 -0.87 14.35 -21.03
CA ARG A 30 -0.97 15.32 -19.94
C ARG A 30 -2.20 16.19 -20.23
N THR A 31 -3.31 16.00 -19.52
CA THR A 31 -4.50 16.85 -19.67
C THR A 31 -4.24 18.20 -19.01
N PHE A 32 -4.04 19.24 -19.82
CA PHE A 32 -3.70 20.60 -19.36
C PHE A 32 -4.93 21.52 -19.20
N ILE A 33 -6.08 21.17 -19.78
CA ILE A 33 -7.28 22.03 -19.76
C ILE A 33 -8.54 21.15 -19.66
N GLU A 34 -9.21 21.15 -18.51
CA GLU A 34 -10.59 20.64 -18.37
C GLU A 34 -11.44 21.66 -17.58
N PRO A 35 -12.68 21.96 -18.00
CA PRO A 35 -13.45 23.09 -17.47
C PRO A 35 -14.10 22.88 -16.09
N SER A 36 -14.04 21.68 -15.49
CA SER A 36 -14.66 21.46 -14.17
C SER A 36 -13.87 20.51 -13.26
N GLN A 37 -13.75 20.87 -11.98
CA GLN A 37 -12.98 20.12 -10.97
C GLN A 37 -13.55 18.72 -10.68
N LYS A 38 -14.87 18.53 -10.79
CA LYS A 38 -15.54 17.24 -10.58
C LYS A 38 -15.21 16.21 -11.66
N ILE A 39 -15.04 16.63 -12.92
CA ILE A 39 -14.65 15.74 -14.03
C ILE A 39 -13.16 15.40 -13.94
N ARG A 40 -12.34 16.36 -13.48
CA ARG A 40 -10.90 16.20 -13.28
C ARG A 40 -10.54 15.05 -12.31
N ASP A 41 -11.31 14.86 -11.24
CA ASP A 41 -11.02 13.83 -10.23
C ASP A 41 -11.28 12.39 -10.73
N PHE A 42 -12.10 12.25 -11.78
CA PHE A 42 -12.47 10.97 -12.40
C PHE A 42 -11.71 10.70 -13.70
N GLY A 43 -11.66 11.67 -14.62
CA GLY A 43 -11.09 11.51 -15.96
C GLY A 43 -9.56 11.59 -16.03
N VAL A 44 -8.92 12.34 -15.13
CA VAL A 44 -7.49 12.70 -15.29
C VAL A 44 -6.53 11.72 -14.59
N LYS A 45 -7.01 10.86 -13.68
CA LYS A 45 -6.13 9.96 -12.89
C LYS A 45 -6.31 8.46 -13.11
N LEU A 46 -7.48 7.95 -13.51
CA LEU A 46 -7.62 6.53 -13.82
C LEU A 46 -7.45 6.28 -15.31
N LYS A 47 -6.28 5.73 -15.66
CA LYS A 47 -5.94 5.24 -17.00
C LYS A 47 -6.68 3.94 -17.35
N LEU A 48 -7.88 3.72 -16.80
CA LEU A 48 -8.60 2.46 -16.83
C LEU A 48 -10.05 2.71 -17.28
N SER A 49 -10.50 1.90 -18.24
CA SER A 49 -11.87 1.92 -18.75
C SER A 49 -12.57 0.59 -18.40
N PRO A 50 -13.74 0.61 -17.75
CA PRO A 50 -14.46 -0.60 -17.38
C PRO A 50 -15.19 -1.21 -18.58
N VAL A 51 -15.11 -2.53 -18.71
CA VAL A 51 -15.86 -3.29 -19.71
C VAL A 51 -17.20 -3.70 -19.10
N ARG A 52 -18.20 -2.84 -19.24
CA ARG A 52 -19.50 -3.02 -18.58
C ARG A 52 -20.16 -4.38 -18.87
N ALA A 53 -20.08 -4.87 -20.11
CA ALA A 53 -20.62 -6.17 -20.49
C ALA A 53 -20.03 -7.35 -19.68
N VAL A 54 -18.81 -7.19 -19.15
CA VAL A 54 -18.16 -8.19 -18.29
C VAL A 54 -18.58 -8.03 -16.83
N LEU A 55 -18.88 -6.81 -16.38
CA LEU A 55 -19.06 -6.46 -14.97
C LEU A 55 -20.52 -6.41 -14.50
N GLU A 56 -21.46 -5.99 -15.36
CA GLU A 56 -22.85 -5.70 -14.97
C GLU A 56 -23.53 -6.92 -14.34
N GLY A 57 -24.07 -6.72 -13.13
CA GLY A 57 -24.77 -7.73 -12.33
C GLY A 57 -23.88 -8.80 -11.70
N LYS A 58 -22.56 -8.79 -11.92
CA LYS A 58 -21.66 -9.84 -11.43
C LYS A 58 -21.05 -9.52 -10.08
N ARG A 59 -20.68 -10.57 -9.35
CA ARG A 59 -19.76 -10.49 -8.20
C ARG A 59 -18.34 -10.58 -8.75
N VAL A 60 -17.55 -9.55 -8.55
CA VAL A 60 -16.25 -9.37 -9.23
C VAL A 60 -15.13 -9.51 -8.21
N VAL A 61 -14.15 -10.36 -8.51
CA VAL A 61 -12.87 -10.36 -7.80
C VAL A 61 -11.87 -9.53 -8.61
N VAL A 62 -11.28 -8.54 -7.97
CA VAL A 62 -10.25 -7.69 -8.56
C VAL A 62 -8.93 -8.00 -7.87
N VAL A 63 -7.92 -8.34 -8.68
CA VAL A 63 -6.58 -8.62 -8.17
C VAL A 63 -5.65 -7.46 -8.52
N ASP A 64 -4.96 -6.94 -7.50
CA ASP A 64 -3.95 -5.90 -7.66
C ASP A 64 -2.63 -6.32 -7.01
N ASP A 65 -1.52 -5.66 -7.37
CA ASP A 65 -0.20 -6.02 -6.86
C ASP A 65 -0.05 -5.65 -5.37
N SER A 66 -0.51 -4.45 -4.99
CA SER A 66 -0.24 -3.83 -3.70
C SER A 66 -1.27 -2.74 -3.37
N ILE A 67 -1.37 -2.37 -2.09
CA ILE A 67 -2.05 -1.15 -1.66
C ILE A 67 -1.07 -0.32 -0.83
N VAL A 68 -0.78 0.90 -1.31
CA VAL A 68 0.14 1.85 -0.64
C VAL A 68 -0.66 2.92 0.11
N ARG A 69 -1.32 3.84 -0.62
CA ARG A 69 -2.15 4.92 -0.05
C ARG A 69 -3.65 4.63 -0.09
N GLY A 70 -4.09 3.54 -0.74
CA GLY A 70 -5.50 3.18 -0.91
C GLY A 70 -6.31 4.02 -1.90
N THR A 71 -5.85 5.23 -2.26
CA THR A 71 -6.61 6.16 -3.14
C THR A 71 -6.88 5.60 -4.53
N THR A 72 -5.91 4.92 -5.15
CA THR A 72 -6.10 4.25 -6.45
C THR A 72 -7.11 3.12 -6.34
N SER A 73 -6.96 2.25 -5.32
CA SER A 73 -7.86 1.11 -5.08
C SER A 73 -9.30 1.56 -4.84
N SER A 74 -9.52 2.61 -4.04
CA SER A 74 -10.84 3.22 -3.80
C SER A 74 -11.50 3.66 -5.11
N LYS A 75 -10.74 4.33 -5.99
CA LYS A 75 -11.25 4.77 -7.29
C LYS A 75 -11.53 3.60 -8.24
N ILE A 76 -10.71 2.54 -8.22
CA ILE A 76 -10.94 1.32 -9.00
C ILE A 76 -12.25 0.64 -8.56
N VAL A 77 -12.44 0.47 -7.25
CA VAL A 77 -13.66 -0.14 -6.70
C VAL A 77 -14.89 0.69 -7.09
N ARG A 78 -14.81 2.01 -6.95
CA ARG A 78 -15.87 2.92 -7.37
C ARG A 78 -16.19 2.81 -8.87
N LEU A 79 -15.16 2.79 -9.73
CA LEU A 79 -15.32 2.64 -11.18
C LEU A 79 -16.05 1.34 -11.55
N ILE A 80 -15.73 0.23 -10.86
CA ILE A 80 -16.37 -1.07 -11.08
C ILE A 80 -17.82 -1.07 -10.59
N LYS A 81 -18.10 -0.45 -9.44
CA LYS A 81 -19.47 -0.29 -8.93
C LYS A 81 -20.33 0.59 -9.85
N GLU A 82 -19.78 1.67 -10.38
CA GLU A 82 -20.44 2.52 -11.38
C GLU A 82 -20.71 1.77 -12.70
N ALA A 83 -19.87 0.79 -13.05
CA ALA A 83 -20.11 -0.17 -14.12
C ALA A 83 -21.13 -1.27 -13.77
N ARG A 84 -21.86 -1.11 -12.66
CA ARG A 84 -22.97 -1.95 -12.19
C ARG A 84 -22.59 -3.37 -11.75
N ALA A 85 -21.37 -3.56 -11.24
CA ALA A 85 -21.05 -4.78 -10.51
C ALA A 85 -21.92 -4.91 -9.25
N LYS A 86 -22.34 -6.15 -8.93
CA LYS A 86 -23.13 -6.46 -7.73
C LYS A 86 -22.30 -6.39 -6.46
N GLU A 87 -21.10 -6.97 -6.49
CA GLU A 87 -20.14 -7.02 -5.39
C GLU A 87 -18.73 -6.85 -5.97
N VAL A 88 -17.83 -6.24 -5.19
CA VAL A 88 -16.43 -6.02 -5.54
C VAL A 88 -15.52 -6.53 -4.42
N HIS A 89 -14.82 -7.63 -4.66
CA HIS A 89 -13.89 -8.26 -3.73
C HIS A 89 -12.44 -7.98 -4.15
N MET A 90 -11.68 -7.31 -3.31
CA MET A 90 -10.27 -6.97 -3.57
C MET A 90 -9.34 -8.08 -3.06
N ARG A 91 -8.37 -8.47 -3.88
CA ARG A 91 -7.31 -9.43 -3.52
C ARG A 91 -5.96 -8.84 -3.88
N ILE A 92 -5.08 -8.74 -2.90
CA ILE A 92 -3.80 -8.06 -3.06
C ILE A 92 -2.69 -9.11 -3.07
N ALA A 93 -1.89 -9.11 -4.14
CA ALA A 93 -0.83 -10.09 -4.37
C ALA A 93 0.46 -9.80 -3.56
N SER A 94 0.38 -8.92 -2.57
CA SER A 94 1.43 -8.62 -1.60
C SER A 94 0.91 -8.68 -0.18
N PRO A 95 1.78 -8.87 0.82
CA PRO A 95 1.48 -8.53 2.20
C PRO A 95 1.19 -7.03 2.36
N PRO A 96 0.55 -6.61 3.47
CA PRO A 96 0.32 -5.20 3.77
C PRO A 96 1.66 -4.44 3.90
N ILE A 97 1.76 -3.27 3.25
CA ILE A 97 2.96 -2.43 3.29
C ILE A 97 2.83 -1.45 4.45
N ILE A 98 3.61 -1.65 5.50
CA ILE A 98 3.57 -0.86 6.74
C ILE A 98 4.79 0.06 6.93
N GLY A 99 5.89 -0.22 6.22
CA GLY A 99 7.14 0.53 6.33
C GLY A 99 7.62 1.06 4.99
N SER A 100 8.18 2.27 4.99
CA SER A 100 8.86 2.87 3.84
C SER A 100 10.15 2.12 3.48
N CYS A 101 10.45 1.96 2.21
CA CYS A 101 11.70 1.39 1.77
C CYS A 101 12.86 2.38 1.96
N TYR A 102 13.98 1.90 2.52
CA TYR A 102 15.24 2.66 2.64
C TYR A 102 16.32 2.20 1.65
N TYR A 103 15.99 1.27 0.75
CA TYR A 103 16.94 0.60 -0.14
C TYR A 103 16.69 0.87 -1.62
N GLY A 104 16.13 2.04 -1.95
CA GLY A 104 16.08 2.52 -3.34
C GLY A 104 14.74 2.36 -4.07
N VAL A 105 13.67 1.93 -3.38
CA VAL A 105 12.30 2.00 -3.92
C VAL A 105 11.63 3.27 -3.40
N ASP A 106 11.10 4.10 -4.30
CA ASP A 106 10.33 5.27 -3.90
C ASP A 106 9.00 4.84 -3.26
N THR A 107 8.92 5.03 -1.94
CA THR A 107 7.73 4.78 -1.14
C THR A 107 7.43 6.02 -0.31
N PRO A 108 6.14 6.31 -0.05
CA PRO A 108 5.77 7.44 0.79
C PRO A 108 6.18 7.20 2.25
N SER A 109 6.02 8.20 3.12
CA SER A 109 6.35 8.04 4.54
C SER A 109 5.46 6.98 5.21
N SER A 110 5.92 6.42 6.33
CA SER A 110 5.16 5.38 7.04
C SER A 110 3.77 5.88 7.46
N GLU A 111 3.61 7.16 7.76
CA GLU A 111 2.32 7.77 8.11
C GLU A 111 1.38 7.91 6.90
N GLU A 112 1.92 7.97 5.68
CA GLU A 112 1.15 8.02 4.45
C GLU A 112 0.71 6.61 3.97
N LEU A 113 1.33 5.55 4.49
CA LEU A 113 0.96 4.16 4.21
C LEU A 113 -0.35 3.81 4.90
N ILE A 114 -1.33 3.33 4.14
CA ILE A 114 -2.66 3.03 4.68
C ILE A 114 -2.61 1.86 5.66
N SER A 115 -1.83 0.82 5.37
CA SER A 115 -1.70 -0.37 6.22
C SER A 115 -0.88 -0.13 7.49
N ASN A 116 -0.20 1.01 7.62
CA ASN A 116 0.44 1.41 8.87
C ASN A 116 -0.55 2.09 9.84
N ARG A 117 -1.69 2.59 9.33
CA ARG A 117 -2.69 3.34 10.11
C ARG A 117 -4.02 2.61 10.27
N MET A 118 -4.28 1.63 9.43
CA MET A 118 -5.56 0.95 9.33
C MET A 118 -5.36 -0.56 9.28
N ASN A 119 -6.20 -1.29 10.01
CA ASN A 119 -6.32 -2.74 9.88
C ASN A 119 -7.05 -3.12 8.58
N VAL A 120 -7.10 -4.42 8.26
CA VAL A 120 -7.67 -4.90 6.99
C VAL A 120 -9.14 -4.49 6.80
N GLU A 121 -9.92 -4.49 7.86
CA GLU A 121 -11.34 -4.15 7.81
C GLU A 121 -11.53 -2.64 7.57
N GLU A 122 -10.76 -1.81 8.27
CA GLU A 122 -10.74 -0.36 8.05
C GLU A 122 -10.30 -0.01 6.62
N ILE A 123 -9.30 -0.72 6.07
CA ILE A 123 -8.89 -0.54 4.67
C ILE A 123 -10.02 -0.96 3.71
N ARG A 124 -10.71 -2.08 3.99
CA ARG A 124 -11.84 -2.58 3.19
C ARG A 124 -12.92 -1.50 3.09
N GLU A 125 -13.28 -0.89 4.21
CA GLU A 125 -14.24 0.21 4.30
C GLU A 125 -13.76 1.44 3.55
N PHE A 126 -12.51 1.86 3.78
CA PHE A 126 -11.91 3.03 3.14
C PHE A 126 -11.94 2.93 1.61
N ILE A 127 -11.59 1.75 1.04
CA ILE A 127 -11.63 1.54 -0.41
C ILE A 127 -13.05 1.24 -0.93
N GLY A 128 -14.01 0.99 -0.04
CA GLY A 128 -15.41 0.74 -0.38
C GLY A 128 -15.66 -0.65 -0.99
N SER A 129 -14.82 -1.64 -0.70
CA SER A 129 -14.96 -3.01 -1.22
C SER A 129 -15.85 -3.88 -0.33
N ASP A 130 -16.44 -4.94 -0.89
CA ASP A 130 -17.29 -5.89 -0.18
C ASP A 130 -16.45 -6.91 0.62
N SER A 131 -15.23 -7.20 0.18
CA SER A 131 -14.23 -7.91 0.98
C SER A 131 -12.83 -7.54 0.52
N LEU A 132 -11.85 -7.61 1.42
CA LEU A 132 -10.44 -7.38 1.14
C LEU A 132 -9.60 -8.51 1.74
N ALA A 133 -8.61 -9.00 0.99
CA ALA A 133 -7.59 -9.90 1.54
C ALA A 133 -6.22 -9.61 0.92
N PHE A 134 -5.20 -9.60 1.77
CA PHE A 134 -3.79 -9.51 1.39
C PHE A 134 -3.14 -10.90 1.34
N LEU A 135 -2.05 -11.04 0.59
CA LEU A 135 -1.22 -12.23 0.63
C LEU A 135 -0.54 -12.35 2.02
N PRO A 136 -0.75 -13.42 2.79
CA PRO A 136 -0.08 -13.58 4.07
C PRO A 136 1.43 -13.64 3.91
N LEU A 137 2.18 -12.93 4.76
CA LEU A 137 3.65 -12.92 4.72
C LEU A 137 4.23 -14.33 4.90
N ASP A 138 3.65 -15.15 5.76
CA ASP A 138 4.12 -16.53 5.98
C ASP A 138 3.89 -17.41 4.76
N SER A 139 2.80 -17.20 4.02
CA SER A 139 2.57 -17.88 2.74
C SER A 139 3.61 -17.50 1.70
N LEU A 140 3.99 -16.21 1.65
CA LEU A 140 5.07 -15.73 0.77
C LEU A 140 6.42 -16.37 1.16
N LYS A 141 6.77 -16.38 2.45
CA LYS A 141 8.00 -17.02 2.93
C LYS A 141 8.02 -18.51 2.62
N LYS A 142 6.89 -19.20 2.81
CA LYS A 142 6.75 -20.62 2.49
C LYS A 142 6.96 -20.90 1.00
N LEU A 143 6.47 -20.01 0.13
CA LEU A 143 6.67 -20.12 -1.32
C LEU A 143 8.15 -19.98 -1.72
N LEU A 144 8.89 -19.10 -1.04
CA LEU A 144 10.33 -18.91 -1.26
C LEU A 144 11.18 -20.05 -0.67
N GLY A 145 10.62 -20.85 0.23
CA GLY A 145 11.29 -22.02 0.82
C GLY A 145 12.59 -21.64 1.54
N ASN A 146 13.67 -22.36 1.24
CA ASN A 146 14.99 -22.15 1.85
C ASN A 146 15.59 -20.78 1.51
N GLU A 147 15.21 -20.19 0.37
CA GLU A 147 15.67 -18.85 -0.02
C GLU A 147 14.98 -17.74 0.75
N SER A 148 13.94 -18.05 1.53
CA SER A 148 13.16 -17.03 2.24
C SER A 148 14.00 -16.14 3.15
N SER A 149 15.09 -16.65 3.74
CA SER A 149 16.03 -15.86 4.57
C SER A 149 16.88 -14.86 3.78
N ASN A 150 16.97 -15.02 2.45
CA ASN A 150 17.83 -14.20 1.59
C ASN A 150 17.12 -12.95 1.05
N PHE A 151 15.85 -12.74 1.43
CA PHE A 151 15.06 -11.59 1.01
C PHE A 151 14.84 -10.58 2.15
N CYS A 152 14.82 -9.30 1.78
CA CYS A 152 14.38 -8.23 2.67
C CYS A 152 12.84 -8.18 2.70
N TYR A 153 12.25 -8.16 3.90
CA TYR A 153 10.81 -7.96 4.09
C TYR A 153 10.49 -6.68 4.88
N ALA A 154 11.46 -5.77 5.06
CA ALA A 154 11.34 -4.64 5.99
C ALA A 154 10.05 -3.82 5.80
N CYS A 155 9.61 -3.64 4.55
CA CYS A 155 8.38 -2.92 4.23
C CYS A 155 7.09 -3.57 4.79
N PHE A 156 7.11 -4.88 5.12
CA PHE A 156 5.94 -5.63 5.59
C PHE A 156 5.89 -5.85 7.10
N PHE A 157 7.03 -5.77 7.82
CA PHE A 157 7.08 -6.03 9.26
C PHE A 157 8.04 -5.12 10.04
N GLY A 158 8.64 -4.12 9.39
CA GLY A 158 9.37 -3.02 10.02
C GLY A 158 10.79 -3.32 10.49
N LYS A 159 11.34 -4.54 10.30
CA LYS A 159 12.75 -4.83 10.65
C LYS A 159 13.66 -4.70 9.44
N TYR A 160 14.53 -3.70 9.50
CA TYR A 160 15.49 -3.36 8.46
C TYR A 160 16.80 -4.10 8.71
N PRO A 161 17.33 -4.90 7.75
CA PRO A 161 18.64 -5.54 7.89
C PRO A 161 19.78 -4.56 8.14
N ILE A 162 19.67 -3.36 7.58
CA ILE A 162 20.59 -2.24 7.78
C ILE A 162 19.76 -1.03 8.20
N GLU A 163 19.93 -0.61 9.45
CA GLU A 163 19.26 0.58 9.97
C GLU A 163 19.94 1.87 9.45
N PRO A 164 19.14 2.89 9.09
CA PRO A 164 19.70 4.19 8.73
C PRO A 164 20.42 4.84 9.91
N LYS A 165 21.63 5.39 9.67
CA LYS A 165 22.40 6.14 10.68
C LYS A 165 21.97 7.61 10.80
N GLY A 166 20.97 8.05 10.04
CA GLY A 166 20.52 9.45 9.97
C GLY A 166 19.29 9.61 9.09
N LYS A 167 18.96 10.86 8.71
CA LYS A 167 17.85 11.16 7.79
C LYS A 167 18.05 10.45 6.45
N VAL A 168 17.05 9.70 6.00
CA VAL A 168 17.03 9.06 4.67
C VAL A 168 16.20 9.91 3.72
N LYS A 169 16.82 10.38 2.64
CA LYS A 169 16.09 11.07 1.56
C LYS A 169 15.31 10.07 0.72
N ARG A 170 14.15 10.48 0.19
CA ARG A 170 13.43 9.66 -0.79
C ARG A 170 14.18 9.65 -2.11
N VAL A 171 14.01 8.56 -2.84
CA VAL A 171 14.57 8.44 -4.20
C VAL A 171 13.91 9.50 -5.08
N GLY A 172 14.71 10.45 -5.57
CA GLY A 172 14.24 11.55 -6.41
C GLY A 172 14.09 12.90 -5.70
N ASP A 173 14.33 12.98 -4.38
CA ASP A 173 14.48 14.26 -3.67
C ASP A 173 15.87 14.86 -4.01
N PHE A 174 15.95 15.52 -5.18
CA PHE A 174 17.14 16.24 -5.68
C PHE A 174 17.23 17.69 -5.19
N LEU A 175 16.32 18.12 -4.32
CA LEU A 175 16.43 19.43 -3.69
C LEU A 175 17.68 19.44 -2.81
N ASP A 176 18.60 20.32 -3.16
CA ASP A 176 19.73 20.70 -2.32
C ASP A 176 19.18 21.55 -1.18
N ASP A 177 18.70 20.86 -0.16
CA ASP A 177 18.10 21.38 1.07
C ASP A 177 19.15 21.95 2.04
N GLY A 178 20.41 22.11 1.58
CA GLY A 178 21.46 22.73 2.37
C GLY A 178 21.70 22.00 3.69
N LEU A 179 21.52 20.67 3.74
CA LEU A 179 21.73 19.83 4.93
C LEU A 179 23.21 19.67 5.35
N SER A 180 24.00 20.72 5.14
CA SER A 180 25.09 21.14 6.02
C SER A 180 24.59 22.27 6.94
N GLY A 181 23.66 21.96 7.85
CA GLY A 181 23.01 22.94 8.72
C GLY A 181 22.55 22.33 10.04
N SER A 182 22.63 23.12 11.12
CA SER A 182 22.54 22.71 12.53
C SER A 182 21.22 22.03 12.94
N MET A 183 21.34 21.21 13.98
CA MET A 183 20.38 20.22 14.53
C MET A 183 18.96 20.74 14.88
N GLU A 184 18.72 22.05 14.86
CA GLU A 184 17.54 22.68 15.47
C GLU A 184 16.52 23.19 14.45
N SER A 185 16.83 23.18 13.16
CA SER A 185 15.90 23.58 12.12
C SER A 185 15.43 22.37 11.30
N ILE A 186 14.11 22.21 11.23
CA ILE A 186 13.33 21.49 10.21
C ILE A 186 12.68 20.17 10.68
N ASP A 187 11.37 20.32 10.78
CA ASP A 187 10.27 19.38 10.97
C ASP A 187 10.17 18.44 9.76
N GLY A 188 10.59 17.19 9.94
CA GLY A 188 10.55 16.16 8.90
C GLY A 188 10.41 14.80 9.55
N GLY A 189 9.27 14.14 9.30
CA GLY A 189 8.83 12.89 9.94
C GLY A 189 9.95 12.03 10.51
N TRP A 190 10.04 12.01 11.83
CA TRP A 190 11.10 11.35 12.59
C TRP A 190 10.53 10.11 13.29
N LEU A 191 11.18 8.95 13.10
CA LEU A 191 11.19 7.96 14.17
C LEU A 191 11.94 8.58 15.35
N GLN A 192 11.22 8.96 16.41
CA GLN A 192 11.86 9.33 17.67
C GLN A 192 12.49 8.07 18.28
N GLY A 193 13.82 7.94 18.13
CA GLY A 193 14.61 6.98 18.88
C GLY A 193 14.44 7.23 20.39
N THR A 194 14.15 6.17 21.13
CA THR A 194 13.93 6.18 22.58
C THR A 194 15.06 6.87 23.35
N ARG A 195 14.76 7.94 24.08
CA ARG A 195 15.67 8.51 25.08
C ARG A 195 15.82 7.53 26.25
N ASN A 196 17.01 6.99 26.37
CA ASN A 196 17.50 6.23 27.51
C ASN A 196 17.42 7.10 28.78
N GLN A 197 16.52 6.80 29.72
CA GLN A 197 16.55 7.35 31.08
C GLN A 197 17.10 6.29 32.04
N LYS A 198 18.40 6.37 32.34
CA LYS A 198 18.95 5.79 33.56
C LYS A 198 18.87 6.84 34.67
N GLY A 199 17.93 6.61 35.59
CA GLY A 199 18.15 6.71 37.05
C GLY A 199 18.11 8.08 37.72
N VAL A 200 16.99 8.37 38.42
CA VAL A 200 17.02 8.94 39.78
C VAL A 200 15.94 8.24 40.64
N VAL A 201 16.40 7.20 41.34
CA VAL A 201 16.20 6.87 42.76
C VAL A 201 14.83 7.13 43.46
N ASN A 202 14.25 5.99 43.89
CA ASN A 202 13.46 5.68 45.09
C ASN A 202 12.20 6.47 45.45
N ARG A 203 11.06 5.75 45.46
CA ARG A 203 10.35 5.38 46.70
C ARG A 203 9.25 4.34 46.45
N THR A 204 9.34 3.23 47.18
CA THR A 204 8.25 2.44 47.81
C THR A 204 7.08 2.01 46.90
N LEU A 205 6.79 0.73 46.69
CA LEU A 205 6.46 -0.30 47.68
C LEU A 205 6.56 -1.68 47.03
N ASN A 206 7.18 -2.61 47.77
CA ASN A 206 6.95 -4.05 47.68
C ASN A 206 5.45 -4.33 47.68
N ASN A 207 4.99 -5.32 46.90
CA ASN A 207 4.09 -6.36 47.41
C ASN A 207 3.82 -7.49 46.38
N PHE A 208 4.20 -8.71 46.79
CA PHE A 208 3.72 -10.06 46.39
C PHE A 208 3.88 -10.47 44.91
N SER A 209 4.82 -11.32 44.50
CA SER A 209 5.14 -12.73 44.84
C SER A 209 4.14 -13.78 44.32
N LYS A 210 4.72 -14.72 43.55
CA LYS A 210 4.25 -16.05 43.11
C LYS A 210 3.40 -16.12 41.86
#